data_AF-A0A7I8CZM7-F1
#
_entry.id   AF-A0A7I8CZM7-F1
#
_cell.length_a   1.000
_cell.length_b   1.000
_cell.length_c   1.000
_cell.angle_alpha   90.00
_cell.angle_beta   90.00
_cell.angle_gamma   90.00
#
_symmetry.space_group_name_H-M   'P 1'
#
loop_
_entity.id
_entity.type
_entity.pdbx_description
1 polymer ?
#
loop_
_entity_poly.entity_id
_entity_poly.type
_entity_poly.pdbx_seq_one_letter_code
_entity_poly.pdbx_strand_id
1 'polypeptide(L)'
;MKIFGQHSLASKTSVGLKVLFGLCLCFLLFGAYYLSKTFGCILFSFPVEESPAFIFLCCMLYLSGIVCLVILWHLIQVFGSLKKEEYFSFLNVSHLNWSAIGMGIVSAIYLSVTLVSICTVDDLMESAVALFILAAITVASCLGAIGVKVFSSIYQYLLQMIQPQSQP
;
A
#
# COMPACT_ATOMS: atom_id res chain seq x y z
N MET A 1 -10.31 -20.41 20.61
CA MET A 1 -10.59 -20.05 19.20
C MET A 1 -9.43 -20.53 18.34
N LYS A 2 -9.66 -21.31 17.28
CA LYS A 2 -8.58 -21.67 16.35
C LYS A 2 -8.21 -20.45 15.51
N ILE A 3 -7.01 -19.91 15.72
CA ILE A 3 -6.50 -18.71 15.03
C ILE A 3 -6.12 -19.05 13.57
N PHE A 4 -5.80 -20.32 13.29
CA PHE A 4 -5.32 -20.81 11.99
C PHE A 4 -6.13 -22.01 11.45
N GLY A 5 -6.18 -22.19 10.12
CA GLY A 5 -6.95 -23.22 9.41
C GLY A 5 -8.12 -22.71 8.54
N GLN A 6 -8.81 -23.59 7.81
CA GLN A 6 -9.83 -23.20 6.81
C GLN A 6 -11.04 -22.43 7.37
N HIS A 7 -11.40 -22.67 8.64
CA HIS A 7 -12.47 -21.97 9.37
C HIS A 7 -11.94 -20.89 10.34
N SER A 8 -10.68 -20.45 10.17
CA SER A 8 -10.03 -19.53 11.11
C SER A 8 -10.12 -18.06 10.70
N LEU A 9 -9.63 -17.18 11.58
CA LEU A 9 -9.50 -15.75 11.33
C LEU A 9 -8.72 -15.46 10.04
N ALA A 10 -7.64 -16.20 9.77
CA ALA A 10 -6.82 -16.05 8.57
C ALA A 10 -7.60 -16.29 7.26
N SER A 11 -8.54 -17.24 7.26
CA SER A 11 -9.41 -17.52 6.11
C SER A 11 -10.36 -16.34 5.83
N LYS A 12 -10.98 -15.78 6.88
CA LYS A 12 -11.85 -14.59 6.77
C LYS A 12 -11.06 -13.36 6.32
N THR A 13 -9.88 -13.13 6.90
CA THR A 13 -8.99 -12.02 6.53
C THR A 13 -8.52 -12.15 5.08
N SER A 14 -8.17 -13.34 4.59
CA SER A 14 -7.79 -13.56 3.19
C SER A 14 -8.91 -13.21 2.22
N VAL A 15 -10.17 -13.58 2.53
CA VAL A 15 -11.33 -13.22 1.70
C VAL A 15 -11.55 -11.71 1.71
N GLY A 16 -11.52 -11.07 2.88
CA GLY A 16 -11.66 -9.61 2.99
C GLY A 16 -10.59 -8.86 2.21
N LEU A 17 -9.35 -9.34 2.24
CA LEU A 17 -8.23 -8.73 1.53
C LEU A 17 -8.35 -8.87 0.01
N LYS A 18 -8.92 -9.97 -0.49
CA LYS A 18 -9.24 -10.13 -1.93
C LYS A 18 -10.36 -9.18 -2.38
N VAL A 19 -11.39 -9.00 -1.55
CA VAL A 19 -12.45 -8.02 -1.83
C VAL A 19 -11.87 -6.60 -1.87
N LEU A 20 -11.03 -6.26 -0.90
CA LEU A 20 -10.33 -4.96 -0.85
C LEU A 20 -9.43 -4.76 -2.07
N PHE A 21 -8.68 -5.78 -2.49
CA PHE A 21 -7.87 -5.74 -3.71
C PHE A 21 -8.71 -5.43 -4.95
N GLY A 22 -9.85 -6.12 -5.12
CA GLY A 22 -10.76 -5.86 -6.24
C GLY A 22 -11.32 -4.43 -6.23
N LEU A 23 -11.69 -3.93 -5.06
CA LEU A 23 -12.21 -2.57 -4.90
C LEU A 23 -11.14 -1.52 -5.23
N CYS A 24 -9.91 -1.68 -4.72
CA CYS A 24 -8.78 -0.81 -5.05
C CYS A 24 -8.44 -0.85 -6.55
N LEU A 25 -8.53 -2.02 -7.18
CA LEU A 25 -8.30 -2.16 -8.62
C LEU A 25 -9.33 -1.37 -9.43
N CYS A 26 -10.61 -1.40 -9.05
CA CYS A 26 -11.65 -0.61 -9.71
C CYS A 26 -11.37 0.90 -9.62
N PHE A 27 -10.97 1.40 -8.44
CA PHE A 27 -10.60 2.81 -8.27
C PHE A 27 -9.38 3.21 -9.12
N LEU A 28 -8.39 2.33 -9.22
CA LEU A 28 -7.22 2.56 -10.08
C LEU A 28 -7.59 2.61 -11.55
N LEU A 29 -8.45 1.71 -12.05
CA LEU A 29 -8.90 1.75 -13.43
C LEU A 29 -9.64 3.07 -13.75
N PHE A 30 -10.45 3.56 -12.81
CA PHE A 30 -11.10 4.86 -12.95
C PHE A 30 -10.08 6.01 -12.99
N GLY A 31 -9.08 6.00 -12.10
CA GLY A 31 -7.99 6.98 -12.10
C GLY A 31 -7.14 6.94 -13.38
N ALA A 32 -6.89 5.74 -13.92
CA ALA A 32 -6.17 5.55 -15.18
C ALA A 32 -6.95 6.16 -16.36
N TYR A 33 -8.27 5.94 -16.40
CA TYR A 33 -9.13 6.55 -17.40
C TYR A 33 -9.06 8.08 -17.34
N TYR A 34 -9.17 8.65 -16.14
CA TYR A 34 -9.06 10.10 -15.93
C TYR A 34 -7.70 10.64 -16.42
N LEU A 35 -6.60 10.04 -15.98
CA LEU A 35 -5.25 10.45 -16.41
C LEU A 35 -5.06 10.32 -17.92
N SER A 36 -5.54 9.23 -18.53
CA SER A 36 -5.43 9.02 -19.98
C SER A 36 -6.14 10.12 -20.77
N LYS A 37 -7.29 10.60 -20.29
CA LYS A 37 -8.02 11.71 -20.90
C LYS A 37 -7.21 13.01 -20.79
N THR A 38 -6.68 13.32 -19.62
CA THR A 38 -5.86 14.52 -19.39
C THR A 38 -4.57 14.52 -20.22
N PHE A 39 -3.87 13.38 -20.27
CA PHE A 39 -2.68 13.22 -21.11
C PHE A 39 -2.99 13.33 -22.60
N GLY A 40 -4.15 12.82 -23.05
CA GLY A 40 -4.64 13.03 -24.41
C GLY A 40 -4.79 14.51 -24.75
N CYS A 41 -5.42 15.29 -23.86
CA CYS A 41 -5.54 16.74 -24.04
C CYS A 41 -4.17 17.43 -24.16
N ILE A 42 -3.19 17.05 -23.33
CA ILE A 42 -1.82 17.58 -23.39
C ILE A 42 -1.15 17.25 -24.74
N LEU A 43 -1.22 15.99 -25.18
CA LEU A 43 -0.58 15.54 -26.43
C LEU A 43 -1.14 16.23 -27.67
N PHE A 44 -2.46 16.45 -27.71
CA PHE A 44 -3.13 17.10 -28.84
C PHE A 44 -3.22 18.63 -28.69
N SER A 45 -2.55 19.20 -27.67
CA SER A 45 -2.53 20.66 -27.39
C SER A 45 -3.92 21.27 -27.21
N PHE A 46 -4.87 20.48 -26.70
CA PHE A 46 -6.15 21.01 -26.24
C PHE A 46 -5.95 21.78 -24.94
N PRO A 47 -6.79 22.81 -24.65
CA PRO A 47 -6.72 23.52 -23.39
C PRO A 47 -6.93 22.55 -22.24
N VAL A 48 -5.96 22.50 -21.32
CA VAL A 48 -6.06 21.77 -20.07
C VAL A 48 -6.52 22.78 -19.01
N GLU A 49 -7.69 22.54 -18.41
CA GLU A 49 -8.25 23.41 -17.38
C GLU A 49 -7.45 23.35 -16.07
N GLU A 50 -6.74 22.25 -15.84
CA GLU A 50 -6.09 21.94 -14.56
C GLU A 50 -4.65 22.47 -14.47
N SER A 51 -4.26 22.87 -13.27
CA SER A 51 -2.89 23.33 -13.00
C SER A 51 -1.86 22.18 -13.09
N PRO A 52 -0.59 22.46 -13.46
CA PRO A 52 0.46 21.44 -13.48
C PRO A 52 0.68 20.75 -12.12
N ALA A 53 0.51 21.50 -11.04
CA ALA A 53 0.60 20.96 -9.67
C ALA A 53 -0.52 19.95 -9.39
N PHE A 54 -1.75 20.23 -9.83
CA PHE A 54 -2.86 19.30 -9.70
C PHE A 54 -2.62 18.00 -10.46
N ILE A 55 -2.12 18.09 -11.70
CA ILE A 55 -1.77 16.92 -12.52
C ILE A 55 -0.67 16.09 -11.84
N PHE A 56 0.34 16.74 -11.27
CA PHE A 56 1.38 16.07 -10.49
C PHE A 56 0.83 15.33 -9.28
N LEU A 57 -0.06 15.96 -8.50
CA LEU A 57 -0.72 15.34 -7.35
C LEU A 57 -1.55 14.12 -7.78
N CYS A 58 -2.32 14.22 -8.86
CA CYS A 58 -3.08 13.09 -9.42
C CYS A 58 -2.17 11.92 -9.83
N CYS A 59 -1.04 12.20 -10.48
CA CYS A 59 -0.05 11.17 -10.85
C CYS A 59 0.54 10.47 -9.62
N MET A 60 0.90 11.24 -8.59
CA MET A 60 1.45 10.67 -7.35
C MET A 60 0.43 9.81 -6.60
N LEU A 61 -0.83 10.25 -6.51
CA LEU A 61 -1.90 9.45 -5.92
C LEU A 61 -2.14 8.16 -6.71
N TYR A 62 -2.15 8.23 -8.04
CA TYR A 62 -2.28 7.05 -8.89
C TYR A 62 -1.13 6.04 -8.68
N LEU A 63 0.12 6.51 -8.64
CA LEU A 63 1.29 5.68 -8.35
C LEU A 63 1.18 5.02 -6.97
N SER A 64 0.74 5.76 -5.95
CA SER A 64 0.53 5.19 -4.60
C SER A 64 -0.50 4.07 -4.59
N GLY A 65 -1.55 4.18 -5.41
CA GLY A 65 -2.55 3.12 -5.59
C GLY A 65 -1.94 1.85 -6.19
N ILE A 66 -1.09 1.97 -7.20
CA ILE A 66 -0.39 0.81 -7.79
C ILE A 66 0.45 0.10 -6.73
N VAL A 67 1.23 0.84 -5.95
CA VAL A 67 2.04 0.27 -4.86
C VAL A 67 1.14 -0.39 -3.81
N CYS A 68 -0.02 0.21 -3.50
CA CYS A 68 -1.00 -0.37 -2.59
C CYS A 68 -1.52 -1.74 -3.07
N LEU A 69 -1.82 -1.90 -4.37
CA LEU A 69 -2.19 -3.21 -4.93
C LEU A 69 -1.07 -4.25 -4.77
N VAL A 70 0.17 -3.85 -4.99
CA VAL A 70 1.33 -4.75 -4.79
C VAL A 70 1.40 -5.21 -3.34
N ILE A 71 1.24 -4.30 -2.37
CA ILE A 71 1.22 -4.66 -0.93
C ILE A 71 0.06 -5.62 -0.64
N LEU A 72 -1.16 -5.32 -1.10
CA LEU A 72 -2.33 -6.17 -0.90
C LEU A 72 -2.11 -7.57 -1.48
N TRP A 73 -1.52 -7.67 -2.67
CA TRP A 73 -1.18 -8.94 -3.28
C TRP A 73 -0.25 -9.78 -2.40
N HIS A 74 0.83 -9.18 -1.89
CA HIS A 74 1.80 -9.86 -1.02
C HIS A 74 1.14 -10.32 0.28
N LEU A 75 0.29 -9.49 0.89
CA LEU A 75 -0.48 -9.86 2.08
C LEU A 75 -1.47 -11.00 1.78
N ILE A 76 -2.13 -11.02 0.62
CA ILE A 76 -3.01 -12.13 0.22
C ILE A 76 -2.23 -13.45 0.15
N GLN A 77 -1.00 -13.42 -0.37
CA GLN A 77 -0.14 -14.60 -0.43
C GLN A 77 0.21 -15.10 0.99
N VAL A 78 0.62 -14.20 1.90
CA VAL A 78 0.93 -14.55 3.29
C VAL A 78 -0.27 -15.20 3.98
N PHE A 79 -1.45 -14.58 3.91
CA PHE A 79 -2.66 -15.14 4.51
C PHE A 79 -3.15 -16.41 3.80
N GLY A 80 -2.83 -16.58 2.52
CA GLY A 80 -3.07 -17.80 1.75
C GLY A 80 -2.24 -18.98 2.26
N SER A 81 -0.95 -18.76 2.54
CA SER A 81 -0.06 -19.76 3.15
C SER A 81 -0.52 -20.13 4.56
N LEU A 82 -0.90 -19.14 5.37
CA LEU A 82 -1.44 -19.36 6.72
C LEU A 82 -2.74 -20.17 6.73
N LYS A 83 -3.58 -20.03 5.69
CA LYS A 83 -4.79 -20.85 5.52
C LYS A 83 -4.47 -22.33 5.27
N LYS A 84 -3.33 -22.62 4.62
CA LYS A 84 -2.85 -23.98 4.33
C LYS A 84 -2.03 -24.59 5.48
N GLU A 85 -1.96 -23.91 6.63
CA GLU A 85 -1.16 -24.33 7.79
C GLU A 85 0.35 -24.35 7.52
N GLU A 86 0.81 -23.61 6.49
CA GLU A 86 2.23 -23.37 6.22
C GLU A 86 2.70 -22.13 6.99
N TYR A 87 2.98 -22.35 8.28
CA TYR A 87 3.22 -21.30 9.27
C TYR A 87 4.56 -20.59 9.18
N PHE A 88 5.58 -21.24 8.63
CA PHE A 88 6.96 -20.76 8.64
C PHE A 88 7.61 -21.12 7.30
N SER A 89 7.74 -20.12 6.44
CA SER A 89 8.38 -20.27 5.14
C SER A 89 9.19 -19.01 4.81
N PHE A 90 10.34 -19.20 4.18
CA PHE A 90 11.16 -18.10 3.68
C PHE A 90 10.40 -17.23 2.66
N LEU A 91 9.45 -17.85 1.94
CA LEU A 91 8.57 -17.16 1.00
C LEU A 91 7.66 -16.14 1.71
N ASN A 92 7.04 -16.51 2.82
CA ASN A 92 6.19 -15.59 3.60
C ASN A 92 7.01 -14.42 4.16
N VAL A 93 8.24 -14.66 4.62
CA VAL A 93 9.18 -13.61 5.03
C VAL A 93 9.43 -12.63 3.90
N SER A 94 9.76 -13.14 2.71
CA SER A 94 9.99 -12.30 1.54
C SER A 94 8.77 -11.44 1.24
N HIS A 95 7.57 -12.02 1.28
CA HIS A 95 6.35 -11.28 1.03
C HIS A 95 6.06 -10.19 2.09
N LEU A 96 6.33 -10.45 3.37
CA LEU A 96 6.22 -9.45 4.43
C LEU A 96 7.23 -8.31 4.25
N ASN A 97 8.46 -8.62 3.88
CA ASN A 97 9.49 -7.60 3.63
C ASN A 97 9.13 -6.71 2.43
N TRP A 98 8.66 -7.30 1.33
CA TRP A 98 8.14 -6.53 0.18
C TRP A 98 6.94 -5.65 0.57
N SER A 99 6.05 -6.15 1.42
CA SER A 99 4.91 -5.37 1.94
C SER A 99 5.38 -4.18 2.78
N ALA A 100 6.40 -4.36 3.63
CA ALA A 100 6.99 -3.29 4.43
C ALA A 100 7.68 -2.21 3.56
N ILE A 101 8.46 -2.64 2.56
CA ILE A 101 9.10 -1.72 1.60
C ILE A 101 8.03 -0.93 0.84
N GLY A 102 6.99 -1.61 0.35
CA GLY A 102 5.86 -0.97 -0.33
C GLY A 102 5.19 0.08 0.55
N MET A 103 4.92 -0.21 1.82
CA MET A 103 4.34 0.77 2.74
C MET A 103 5.28 1.96 2.99
N GLY A 104 6.59 1.74 3.02
CA GLY A 104 7.59 2.82 3.08
C GLY A 104 7.53 3.73 1.86
N ILE A 105 7.42 3.16 0.65
CA ILE A 105 7.26 3.91 -0.60
C ILE A 105 5.96 4.73 -0.58
N VAL A 106 4.86 4.12 -0.15
CA VAL A 106 3.57 4.81 -0.01
C VAL A 106 3.69 6.00 0.96
N SER A 107 4.34 5.82 2.10
CA SER A 107 4.57 6.90 3.06
C SER A 107 5.39 8.04 2.46
N ALA A 108 6.45 7.74 1.69
CA ALA A 108 7.24 8.75 1.00
C ALA A 108 6.43 9.52 -0.07
N ILE A 109 5.53 8.85 -0.80
CA ILE A 109 4.63 9.49 -1.76
C ILE A 109 3.66 10.42 -1.03
N TYR A 110 2.99 9.96 0.03
CA TYR A 110 2.05 10.80 0.76
C TYR A 110 2.74 11.98 1.45
N LEU A 111 3.99 11.82 1.89
CA LEU A 111 4.80 12.92 2.40
C LEU A 111 5.08 13.98 1.30
N SER A 112 5.48 13.56 0.10
CA SER A 112 5.73 14.50 -1.00
C SER A 112 4.47 15.22 -1.45
N VAL A 113 3.34 14.50 -1.55
CA VAL A 113 2.02 15.08 -1.83
C VAL A 113 1.64 16.11 -0.76
N THR A 114 1.90 15.83 0.52
CA THR A 114 1.62 16.75 1.63
C THR A 114 2.45 18.03 1.51
N LEU A 115 3.75 17.89 1.25
CA LEU A 115 4.65 19.04 1.10
C LEU A 115 4.24 19.93 -0.08
N VAL A 116 3.94 19.32 -1.23
CA VAL A 116 3.49 20.09 -2.41
C VAL A 116 2.15 20.77 -2.13
N SER A 117 1.20 20.08 -1.49
CA SER A 117 -0.11 20.63 -1.17
C SER A 117 -0.01 21.86 -0.26
N ILE A 118 0.88 21.83 0.74
CA ILE A 118 1.13 23.00 1.62
C ILE A 118 1.65 24.19 0.82
N CYS A 119 2.52 23.96 -0.17
CA CYS A 119 3.08 25.02 -1.00
C CYS A 119 2.10 25.59 -2.03
N THR A 120 1.03 24.88 -2.37
CA THR A 120 0.10 25.24 -3.45
C THR A 120 -1.23 25.80 -2.97
N VAL A 121 -1.54 25.70 -1.68
CA VAL A 121 -2.80 26.17 -1.12
C VAL A 121 -2.71 27.66 -0.81
N ASP A 122 -3.65 28.44 -1.35
CA ASP A 122 -3.76 29.88 -1.10
C ASP A 122 -4.33 30.21 0.29
N ASP A 123 -5.29 29.41 0.78
CA ASP A 123 -5.88 29.53 2.13
C ASP A 123 -5.72 28.24 2.94
N LEU A 124 -4.77 28.29 3.87
CA LEU A 124 -4.41 27.16 4.71
C LEU A 124 -5.54 26.78 5.70
N MET A 125 -6.39 27.74 6.12
CA MET A 125 -7.47 27.44 7.06
C MET A 125 -8.57 26.62 6.41
N GLU A 126 -8.93 26.92 5.16
CA GLU A 126 -9.95 26.17 4.43
C GLU A 126 -9.47 24.75 4.09
N SER A 127 -8.18 24.60 3.79
CA SER A 127 -7.58 23.30 3.44
C SER A 127 -7.04 22.49 4.63
N ALA A 128 -7.16 23.00 5.86
CA ALA A 128 -6.57 22.40 7.06
C ALA A 128 -7.02 20.95 7.27
N VAL A 129 -8.30 20.66 7.02
CA VAL A 129 -8.86 19.31 7.19
C VAL A 129 -8.24 18.32 6.19
N ALA A 130 -8.11 18.72 4.92
CA ALA A 130 -7.52 17.88 3.89
C ALA A 130 -6.04 17.60 4.18
N LEU A 131 -5.28 18.62 4.58
CA LEU A 131 -3.87 18.48 4.96
C LEU A 131 -3.71 17.60 6.20
N PHE A 132 -4.59 17.73 7.19
CA PHE A 132 -4.57 16.86 8.37
C PHE A 132 -4.83 15.40 8.02
N ILE A 133 -5.82 15.12 7.16
CA ILE A 133 -6.10 13.75 6.69
C ILE A 133 -4.88 13.18 5.96
N LEU A 134 -4.25 13.97 5.10
CA LEU A 134 -3.07 13.55 4.34
C LEU A 134 -1.86 13.27 5.24
N ALA A 135 -1.65 14.12 6.26
CA ALA A 135 -0.63 13.90 7.28
C ALA A 135 -0.92 12.64 8.10
N ALA A 136 -2.18 12.40 8.48
CA ALA A 136 -2.58 11.20 9.21
C ALA A 136 -2.32 9.92 8.39
N ILE A 137 -2.60 9.93 7.08
CA ILE A 137 -2.30 8.83 6.16
C ILE A 137 -0.78 8.59 6.06
N THR A 138 0.01 9.66 5.96
CA THR A 138 1.48 9.58 5.96
C THR A 138 2.01 8.91 7.22
N VAL A 139 1.51 9.32 8.39
CA VAL A 139 1.91 8.73 9.69
C VAL A 139 1.47 7.27 9.80
N ALA A 140 0.21 6.97 9.44
CA ALA A 140 -0.32 5.60 9.51
C ALA A 140 0.45 4.64 8.60
N SER A 141 0.79 5.06 7.38
CA SER A 141 1.60 4.25 6.46
C SER A 141 3.03 4.05 6.96
N CYS A 142 3.64 5.05 7.59
CA CYS A 142 4.96 4.93 8.22
C CYS A 142 4.95 3.92 9.38
N LEU A 143 3.96 4.04 10.29
CA LEU A 143 3.78 3.11 11.40
C LEU A 143 3.49 1.69 10.90
N GLY A 144 2.68 1.55 9.85
CA GLY A 144 2.41 0.27 9.19
C GLY A 144 3.68 -0.36 8.61
N ALA A 145 4.53 0.42 7.94
CA ALA A 145 5.81 -0.04 7.41
C ALA A 145 6.74 -0.57 8.51
N ILE A 146 6.86 0.18 9.61
CA ILE A 146 7.66 -0.22 10.78
C ILE A 146 7.06 -1.49 11.40
N GLY A 147 5.75 -1.54 11.60
CA GLY A 147 5.05 -2.68 12.19
C GLY A 147 5.24 -3.97 11.39
N VAL A 148 5.07 -3.93 10.07
CA VAL A 148 5.30 -5.11 9.22
C VAL A 148 6.76 -5.49 9.15
N LYS A 149 7.69 -4.53 9.18
CA LYS A 149 9.12 -4.82 9.24
C LYS A 149 9.50 -5.54 10.53
N VAL A 150 9.03 -5.06 11.68
CA VAL A 150 9.23 -5.70 12.98
C VAL A 150 8.63 -7.11 12.97
N PHE A 151 7.41 -7.27 12.47
CA PHE A 151 6.76 -8.57 12.36
C PHE A 151 7.55 -9.54 11.46
N SER A 152 8.06 -9.07 10.32
CA SER A 152 8.92 -9.85 9.42
C SER A 152 10.19 -10.33 10.12
N SER A 153 10.84 -9.47 10.92
CA SER A 153 12.05 -9.84 11.69
C SER A 153 11.76 -10.89 12.76
N ILE A 154 10.65 -10.76 13.49
CA ILE A 154 10.22 -11.76 14.48
C ILE A 154 9.97 -13.11 13.77
N TYR A 155 9.29 -13.06 12.63
CA TYR A 155 9.00 -14.27 11.85
C TYR A 155 10.27 -14.95 11.33
N GLN A 156 11.26 -14.19 10.86
CA GLN A 156 12.57 -14.71 10.48
C GLN A 156 13.30 -15.38 11.65
N TYR A 157 13.27 -14.75 12.83
CA TYR A 157 13.91 -15.29 14.02
C TYR A 157 13.28 -16.62 14.46
N LEU A 158 11.94 -16.71 14.43
CA LEU A 158 11.23 -17.96 14.73
C LEU A 158 11.56 -19.08 13.73
N LEU A 159 11.68 -18.74 12.44
CA LEU A 159 12.12 -19.68 11.42
C LEU A 159 13.49 -20.30 11.73
N GLN A 160 14.45 -19.47 12.14
CA GLN A 160 15.81 -19.91 12.50
C GLN A 160 15.84 -20.81 13.73
N MET A 161 14.90 -20.64 14.67
CA MET A 161 14.79 -21.52 15.85
C MET A 161 14.19 -22.89 15.53
N ILE A 162 13.22 -22.94 14.62
CA ILE A 162 12.47 -24.16 14.31
C ILE A 162 13.25 -25.06 13.34
N GLN A 163 14.07 -24.48 12.47
CA GLN A 163 15.00 -25.21 11.61
C GLN A 163 16.42 -25.05 12.16
N PRO A 164 16.84 -25.83 13.18
CA PRO A 164 18.23 -25.79 13.61
C PRO A 164 19.10 -26.15 12.41
N GLN A 165 20.12 -25.34 12.20
CA GLN A 165 20.96 -25.35 11.00
C GLN A 165 21.39 -26.77 10.61
N SER A 166 20.83 -27.28 9.52
CA SER A 166 21.57 -28.14 8.61
C SER A 166 22.31 -27.22 7.64
N GLN A 167 23.36 -26.57 8.11
CA GLN A 167 24.40 -26.08 7.21
C GLN A 167 25.63 -26.98 7.38
N PRO A 168 26.25 -27.41 6.26
CA PRO A 168 27.39 -28.33 6.25
C PRO A 168 28.65 -27.73 6.87
#